data_AF-A0A1F7TWP6-F1
#
_entry.id   AF-A0A1F7TWP6-F1
#
_cell.length_a   1.000
_cell.length_b   1.000
_cell.length_c   1.000
_cell.angle_alpha   90.00
_cell.angle_beta   90.00
_cell.angle_gamma   90.00
#
_symmetry.space_group_name_H-M   'P 1'
#
loop_
_entity.id
_entity.type
_entity.pdbx_description
1 polymer ?
#
loop_
_entity_poly.entity_id
_entity_poly.type
_entity_poly.pdbx_seq_one_letter_code
_entity_poly.pdbx_strand_id
1 'polypeptide(L)'
;MSKQRVIIYTVAIAVTLSLVVLVAVRLVSRPDAREHREQVEQSASSIEQARASCQNEQNPDGCFTATVNREARRLADAGLCKALEGKARVSCVSLVALDQEDSDACGELTGEDQRACADGANFKLATGSMDLVRCDRLNDEELKNTCRANIERQAVALGRCAEFDVSARLCEDTEAYRRAVEDGNLAACDQFDEDAREACAYDVEDQLRTDEDGDGLTLSEERTLGTDAKAIDTDQDGLSDSEEANTYRTNPLVRDTDGDGFGDGEEVENGYNPNGEGRL
;
A
#
# COMPACT_ATOMS: atom_id res chain seq x y z
N MET A 1 -46.67 -16.69 21.26
CA MET A 1 -45.61 -15.75 20.82
C MET A 1 -44.81 -16.42 19.71
N SER A 2 -44.66 -15.80 18.54
CA SER A 2 -44.01 -16.40 17.37
C SER A 2 -42.53 -16.74 17.67
N LYS A 3 -42.09 -17.95 17.28
CA LYS A 3 -40.69 -18.40 17.39
C LYS A 3 -39.68 -17.37 16.85
N GLN A 4 -40.09 -16.59 15.86
CA GLN A 4 -39.28 -15.53 15.25
C GLN A 4 -38.99 -14.36 16.21
N ARG A 5 -39.93 -14.01 17.10
CA ARG A 5 -39.69 -12.95 18.10
C ARG A 5 -38.70 -13.42 19.17
N VAL A 6 -38.78 -14.68 19.58
CA VAL A 6 -37.85 -15.25 20.58
C VAL A 6 -36.41 -15.22 20.06
N ILE A 7 -36.20 -15.60 18.79
CA ILE A 7 -34.87 -15.58 18.15
C ILE A 7 -34.29 -14.17 18.11
N ILE A 8 -35.08 -13.17 17.68
CA ILE A 8 -34.65 -11.77 17.62
C ILE A 8 -34.23 -11.25 19.00
N TYR A 9 -35.02 -11.54 20.05
CA TYR A 9 -34.68 -11.13 21.42
C TYR A 9 -33.42 -11.81 21.93
N THR A 10 -33.23 -13.11 21.69
CA THR A 10 -32.01 -13.82 22.11
C THR A 10 -30.76 -13.31 21.40
N VAL A 11 -30.85 -13.00 20.10
CA VAL A 11 -29.72 -12.44 19.33
C VAL A 11 -29.39 -11.02 19.82
N ALA A 12 -30.41 -10.18 20.04
CA ALA A 12 -30.21 -8.82 20.57
C ALA A 12 -29.54 -8.85 21.96
N ILE A 13 -29.99 -9.72 22.86
CA ILE A 13 -29.38 -9.88 24.19
C ILE A 13 -27.93 -10.36 24.07
N ALA A 14 -27.65 -11.34 23.20
CA ALA A 14 -26.28 -11.83 23.01
C ALA A 14 -25.35 -10.73 22.47
N VAL A 15 -25.78 -9.97 21.47
CA VAL A 15 -25.00 -8.85 20.90
C VAL A 15 -24.75 -7.76 21.95
N THR A 16 -25.77 -7.39 22.73
CA THR A 16 -25.60 -6.39 23.80
C THR A 16 -24.66 -6.88 24.90
N LEU A 17 -24.75 -8.14 25.32
CA LEU A 17 -23.83 -8.74 26.28
C LEU A 17 -22.39 -8.78 25.72
N SER A 18 -22.21 -9.17 24.46
CA SER A 18 -20.90 -9.16 23.80
C SER A 18 -20.31 -7.75 23.71
N LEU A 19 -21.11 -6.73 23.39
CA LEU A 19 -20.67 -5.33 23.38
C LEU A 19 -20.32 -4.84 24.78
N VAL A 20 -21.11 -5.17 25.79
CA VAL A 20 -20.83 -4.82 27.19
C VAL A 20 -19.53 -5.48 27.67
N VAL A 21 -19.30 -6.75 27.32
CA VAL A 21 -18.05 -7.45 27.62
C VAL A 21 -16.88 -6.82 26.88
N LEU A 22 -17.01 -6.49 25.59
CA LEU A 22 -15.97 -5.79 24.82
C LEU A 22 -15.62 -4.43 25.42
N VAL A 23 -16.62 -3.64 25.82
CA VAL A 23 -16.43 -2.35 26.48
C VAL A 23 -15.78 -2.54 27.85
N ALA A 24 -16.23 -3.51 28.65
CA ALA A 24 -15.66 -3.81 29.95
C ALA A 24 -14.20 -4.28 29.86
N VAL A 25 -13.89 -5.15 28.90
CA VAL A 25 -12.51 -5.57 28.60
C VAL A 25 -11.68 -4.37 28.18
N ARG A 26 -12.18 -3.50 27.29
CA ARG A 26 -11.46 -2.27 26.92
C ARG A 26 -11.27 -1.30 28.08
N LEU A 27 -12.19 -1.23 29.03
CA LEU A 27 -12.05 -0.39 30.23
C LEU A 27 -11.02 -0.95 31.22
N VAL A 28 -10.94 -2.28 31.35
CA VAL A 28 -9.99 -2.97 32.23
C VAL A 28 -8.59 -3.08 31.62
N SER A 29 -8.49 -3.17 30.29
CA SER A 29 -7.23 -3.26 29.55
C SER A 29 -6.59 -1.91 29.20
N ARG A 30 -7.17 -0.78 29.64
CA ARG A 30 -6.45 0.50 29.58
C ARG A 30 -5.29 0.42 30.56
N PRO A 31 -4.03 0.62 30.13
CA PRO A 31 -2.93 0.73 31.07
C PRO A 31 -3.30 1.79 32.10
N ASP A 32 -3.16 1.45 33.38
CA ASP A 32 -3.50 2.38 34.45
C ASP A 32 -2.66 3.64 34.24
N ALA A 33 -3.29 4.81 34.20
CA ALA A 33 -2.59 6.09 34.01
C ALA A 33 -1.48 6.28 35.07
N ARG A 34 -1.59 5.59 36.21
CA ARG A 34 -0.56 5.52 37.24
C ARG A 34 0.66 4.71 36.81
N GLU A 35 0.47 3.54 36.20
CA GLU A 35 1.55 2.66 35.75
C GLU A 35 2.34 3.32 34.61
N HIS A 36 1.63 3.94 33.66
CA HIS A 36 2.29 4.69 32.58
C HIS A 36 3.13 5.85 33.10
N ARG A 37 2.61 6.63 34.07
CA ARG A 37 3.38 7.70 34.72
C ARG A 37 4.63 7.18 35.44
N GLU A 38 4.53 6.04 36.11
CA GLU A 38 5.68 5.42 36.77
C GLU A 38 6.74 4.96 35.76
N GLN A 39 6.32 4.39 34.63
CA GLN A 39 7.24 4.03 33.54
C GLN A 39 7.93 5.26 32.92
N VAL A 40 7.20 6.36 32.73
CA VAL A 40 7.78 7.64 32.26
C VAL A 40 8.80 8.18 33.25
N GLU A 41 8.52 8.15 34.55
CA GLU A 41 9.44 8.60 35.60
C GLU A 41 10.71 7.72 35.65
N GLN A 42 10.56 6.40 35.52
CA GLN A 42 11.68 5.46 35.45
C GLN A 42 12.54 5.68 34.19
N SER A 43 11.92 5.91 33.03
CA SER A 43 12.65 6.23 31.80
C SER A 43 13.32 7.60 31.87
N ALA A 44 12.72 8.60 32.52
CA ALA A 44 13.37 9.90 32.75
C ALA A 44 14.65 9.73 33.58
N SER A 45 14.60 8.95 34.66
CA SER A 45 15.79 8.63 35.47
C SER A 45 16.84 7.85 34.68
N SER A 46 16.40 6.93 33.80
CA SER A 46 17.29 6.17 32.92
C SER A 46 17.98 7.07 31.87
N ILE A 47 17.26 8.06 31.34
CA ILE A 47 17.81 9.07 30.42
C ILE A 47 18.88 9.91 31.12
N GLU A 48 18.68 10.32 32.38
CA GLU A 48 19.71 11.05 33.13
C GLU A 48 21.01 10.23 33.26
N GLN A 49 20.88 8.92 33.50
CA GLN A 49 22.03 8.00 33.58
C GLN A 49 22.69 7.74 32.22
N ALA A 50 21.91 7.77 31.13
CA ALA A 50 22.40 7.51 29.78
C ALA A 50 23.52 8.47 29.34
N ARG A 51 23.52 9.71 29.84
CA ARG A 51 24.59 10.67 29.55
C ARG A 51 25.94 10.20 30.08
N ALA A 52 25.97 9.47 31.22
CA ALA A 52 27.20 8.87 31.74
C ALA A 52 27.58 7.60 30.97
N SER A 53 26.60 6.77 30.63
CA SER A 53 26.83 5.52 29.88
C SER A 53 27.39 5.75 28.47
N CYS A 54 26.99 6.84 27.81
CA CYS A 54 27.43 7.17 26.45
C CYS A 54 28.82 7.84 26.37
N GLN A 55 29.49 8.17 27.49
CA GLN A 55 30.71 8.99 27.48
C GLN A 55 31.89 8.34 26.73
N ASN A 56 31.97 7.01 26.75
CA ASN A 56 33.06 6.25 26.14
C ASN A 56 32.74 5.76 24.72
N GLU A 57 31.57 6.13 24.18
CA GLU A 57 31.19 5.79 22.81
C GLU A 57 31.93 6.66 21.79
N GLN A 58 32.07 6.15 20.58
CA GLN A 58 32.71 6.89 19.48
C GLN A 58 31.97 8.18 19.12
N ASN A 59 30.65 8.21 19.36
CA ASN A 59 29.79 9.39 19.22
C ASN A 59 28.85 9.52 20.43
N PRO A 60 29.30 10.19 21.52
CA PRO A 60 28.52 10.31 22.75
C PRO A 60 27.16 11.00 22.57
N ASP A 61 27.11 12.08 21.78
CA ASP A 61 25.88 12.84 21.52
C ASP A 61 24.88 12.03 20.69
N GLY A 62 25.38 11.27 19.70
CA GLY A 62 24.57 10.35 18.92
C GLY A 62 24.00 9.21 19.76
N CYS A 63 24.81 8.61 20.63
CA CYS A 63 24.38 7.59 21.59
C CYS A 63 23.27 8.12 22.51
N PHE A 64 23.47 9.31 23.06
CA PHE A 64 22.50 9.93 23.97
C PHE A 64 21.18 10.26 23.25
N THR A 65 21.27 10.88 22.07
CA THR A 65 20.10 11.22 21.24
C THR A 65 19.30 9.96 20.85
N ALA A 66 19.98 8.89 20.45
CA ALA A 66 19.33 7.63 20.12
C ALA A 66 18.62 7.00 21.33
N THR A 67 19.19 7.14 22.53
CA THR A 67 18.59 6.65 23.77
C THR A 67 17.31 7.42 24.11
N VAL A 68 17.37 8.76 24.09
CA VAL A 68 16.19 9.61 24.34
C VAL A 68 15.09 9.33 23.32
N ASN A 69 15.42 9.28 22.02
CA ASN A 69 14.45 8.99 20.97
C ASN A 69 13.76 7.63 21.17
N ARG A 70 14.52 6.60 21.59
CA ARG A 70 13.98 5.26 21.84
C ARG A 70 12.98 5.28 22.98
N GLU A 71 13.34 5.87 24.12
CA GLU A 71 12.46 5.91 25.30
C GLU A 71 11.23 6.79 25.08
N ALA A 72 11.40 7.98 24.49
CA ALA A 72 10.31 8.89 24.16
C ALA A 72 9.26 8.23 23.24
N ARG A 73 9.71 7.54 22.19
CA ARG A 73 8.82 6.83 21.26
C ARG A 73 8.18 5.59 21.89
N ARG A 74 8.97 4.79 22.64
CA ARG A 74 8.49 3.58 23.33
C ARG A 74 7.36 3.89 24.30
N LEU A 75 7.44 5.02 25.00
CA LEU A 75 6.47 5.43 26.01
C LEU A 75 5.42 6.41 25.49
N ALA A 76 5.47 6.79 24.22
CA ALA A 76 4.58 7.78 23.63
C ALA A 76 4.63 9.15 24.35
N ASP A 77 5.79 9.56 24.87
CA ASP A 77 5.93 10.76 25.69
C ASP A 77 6.97 11.72 25.09
N ALA A 78 6.48 12.78 24.44
CA ALA A 78 7.32 13.83 23.85
C ALA A 78 8.00 14.70 24.92
N GLY A 79 7.52 14.69 26.17
CA GLY A 79 8.13 15.39 27.29
C GLY A 79 9.53 14.87 27.60
N LEU A 80 9.81 13.59 27.35
CA LEU A 80 11.15 13.00 27.49
C LEU A 80 12.18 13.65 26.53
N CYS A 81 11.73 14.20 25.39
CA CYS A 81 12.59 14.92 24.45
C CYS A 81 13.19 16.22 25.02
N LYS A 82 12.71 16.72 26.18
CA LYS A 82 13.29 17.88 26.89
C LYS A 82 14.75 17.67 27.30
N ALA A 83 15.21 16.42 27.38
CA ALA A 83 16.61 16.09 27.63
C ALA A 83 17.55 16.46 26.46
N LEU A 84 16.99 16.76 25.28
CA LEU A 84 17.74 17.17 24.09
C LEU A 84 17.60 18.67 23.84
N GLU A 85 18.49 19.22 23.01
CA GLU A 85 18.50 20.63 22.63
C GLU A 85 18.55 20.81 21.10
N GLY A 86 18.16 22.01 20.65
CA GLY A 86 18.19 22.40 19.25
C GLY A 86 17.48 21.40 18.32
N LYS A 87 18.11 21.09 17.18
CA LYS A 87 17.56 20.22 16.15
C LYS A 87 17.27 18.79 16.64
N ALA A 88 18.04 18.28 17.61
CA ALA A 88 17.84 16.94 18.16
C ALA A 88 16.51 16.85 18.92
N ARG A 89 16.16 17.90 19.69
CA ARG A 89 14.86 17.99 20.37
C ARG A 89 13.70 18.07 19.38
N VAL A 90 13.81 18.94 18.37
CA VAL A 90 12.77 19.09 17.33
C VAL A 90 12.53 17.74 16.65
N SER A 91 13.59 17.06 16.23
CA SER A 91 13.50 15.75 15.60
C SER A 91 12.88 14.68 16.52
N CYS A 92 13.25 14.66 17.80
CA CYS A 92 12.67 13.74 18.78
C CYS A 92 11.15 13.92 18.92
N VAL A 93 10.70 15.16 19.14
CA VAL A 93 9.27 15.46 19.31
C VAL A 93 8.49 15.11 18.05
N SER A 94 9.00 15.47 16.86
CA SER A 94 8.36 15.12 15.59
C SER A 94 8.24 13.61 15.38
N LEU A 95 9.24 12.82 15.76
CA LEU A 95 9.17 11.36 15.67
C LEU A 95 8.11 10.77 16.61
N VAL A 96 7.99 11.29 17.83
CA VAL A 96 6.94 10.86 18.77
C VAL A 96 5.56 11.20 18.21
N ALA A 97 5.36 12.43 17.72
CA ALA A 97 4.09 12.86 17.13
C ALA A 97 3.66 11.98 15.94
N LEU A 98 4.62 11.61 15.08
CA LEU A 98 4.38 10.74 13.93
C LEU A 98 4.04 9.30 14.33
N ASP A 99 4.73 8.75 15.33
CA ASP A 99 4.49 7.38 15.79
C ASP A 99 3.14 7.23 16.53
N GLN A 100 2.73 8.26 17.26
CA GLN A 100 1.48 8.26 18.01
C GLN A 100 0.27 8.69 17.17
N GLU A 101 0.50 9.06 15.91
CA GLU A 101 -0.53 9.64 15.07
C GLU A 101 -1.23 10.86 15.69
N ASP A 102 -0.47 11.61 16.49
CA ASP A 102 -0.97 12.68 17.33
C ASP A 102 -0.12 13.96 17.16
N SER A 103 -0.71 14.95 16.47
CA SER A 103 -0.07 16.26 16.29
C SER A 103 0.04 17.06 17.58
N ASP A 104 -0.74 16.73 18.62
CA ASP A 104 -0.74 17.49 19.88
C ASP A 104 0.58 17.29 20.64
N ALA A 105 1.29 16.18 20.41
CA ALA A 105 2.64 15.94 20.92
C ALA A 105 3.64 17.03 20.49
N CYS A 106 3.40 17.72 19.37
CA CYS A 106 4.21 18.86 18.93
C CYS A 106 4.11 20.08 19.87
N GLY A 107 3.16 20.10 20.81
CA GLY A 107 3.02 21.14 21.83
C GLY A 107 4.24 21.31 22.75
N GLU A 108 5.17 20.35 22.75
CA GLU A 108 6.45 20.43 23.45
C GLU A 108 7.50 21.32 22.75
N LEU A 109 7.18 21.80 21.54
CA LEU A 109 7.94 22.78 20.78
C LEU A 109 7.20 24.13 20.77
N THR A 110 7.85 25.18 20.27
CA THR A 110 7.22 26.50 20.13
C THR A 110 7.56 27.13 18.79
N GLY A 111 6.77 28.12 18.38
CA GLY A 111 7.08 28.94 17.20
C GLY A 111 7.05 28.15 15.89
N GLU A 112 8.10 28.30 15.10
CA GLU A 112 8.21 27.67 13.78
C GLU A 112 8.40 26.15 13.86
N ASP A 113 9.22 25.68 14.82
CA ASP A 113 9.46 24.24 15.01
C ASP A 113 8.17 23.49 15.36
N GLN A 114 7.31 24.10 16.18
CA GLN A 114 5.99 23.54 16.52
C GLN A 114 5.08 23.42 15.28
N ARG A 115 5.03 24.48 14.45
CA ARG A 115 4.24 24.46 13.21
C ARG A 115 4.75 23.42 12.23
N ALA A 116 6.06 23.37 12.00
CA ALA A 116 6.67 22.39 11.12
C ALA A 116 6.45 20.94 11.59
N CYS A 117 6.55 20.69 12.91
CA CYS A 117 6.22 19.40 13.52
C CYS A 117 4.74 19.03 13.27
N ALA A 118 3.82 19.95 13.58
CA ALA A 118 2.39 19.71 13.44
C ALA A 118 1.98 19.51 11.98
N ASP A 119 2.55 20.28 11.06
CA ASP A 119 2.28 20.15 9.63
C ASP A 119 2.82 18.82 9.09
N GLY A 120 4.05 18.45 9.45
CA GLY A 120 4.62 17.14 9.06
C GLY A 120 3.83 15.96 9.60
N ALA A 121 3.39 16.02 10.86
CA ALA A 121 2.54 15.00 11.47
C ALA A 121 1.18 14.90 10.77
N ASN A 122 0.46 16.02 10.62
CA ASN A 122 -0.84 16.02 9.97
C ASN A 122 -0.76 15.59 8.51
N PHE A 123 0.28 15.98 7.76
CA PHE A 123 0.45 15.60 6.36
C PHE A 123 0.57 14.08 6.20
N LYS A 124 1.47 13.44 6.98
CA LYS A 124 1.67 11.98 6.90
C LYS A 124 0.40 11.22 7.30
N LEU A 125 -0.29 11.68 8.34
CA LEU A 125 -1.51 11.04 8.81
C LEU A 125 -2.66 11.22 7.85
N ALA A 126 -2.86 12.43 7.33
CA ALA A 126 -3.88 12.71 6.33
C ALA A 126 -3.70 11.83 5.10
N THR A 127 -2.49 11.77 4.55
CA THR A 127 -2.20 10.97 3.34
C THR A 127 -2.28 9.47 3.60
N GLY A 128 -1.82 8.96 4.75
CA GLY A 128 -1.93 7.54 5.07
C GLY A 128 -3.36 7.06 5.36
N SER A 129 -4.20 7.92 5.96
CA SER A 129 -5.58 7.60 6.32
C SER A 129 -6.63 8.14 5.32
N MET A 130 -6.18 8.81 4.25
CA MET A 130 -7.03 9.53 3.31
C MET A 130 -7.96 10.56 3.98
N ASP A 131 -7.50 11.27 5.01
CA ASP A 131 -8.33 12.21 5.78
C ASP A 131 -8.12 13.68 5.33
N LEU A 132 -9.04 14.18 4.49
CA LEU A 132 -9.02 15.57 4.01
C LEU A 132 -9.16 16.61 5.14
N VAL A 133 -9.84 16.26 6.24
CA VAL A 133 -9.99 17.16 7.39
C VAL A 133 -8.64 17.39 8.07
N ARG A 134 -7.76 16.38 8.06
CA ARG A 134 -6.38 16.54 8.54
C ARG A 134 -5.53 17.39 7.60
N CYS A 135 -5.74 17.34 6.28
CA CYS A 135 -5.09 18.29 5.37
C CYS A 135 -5.47 19.74 5.71
N ASP A 136 -6.73 20.00 6.08
CA ASP A 136 -7.17 21.34 6.45
C ASP A 136 -6.53 21.89 7.74
N ARG A 137 -5.96 21.02 8.57
CA ARG A 137 -5.21 21.41 9.77
C ARG A 137 -3.79 21.89 9.48
N LEU A 138 -3.30 21.69 8.25
CA LEU A 138 -2.00 22.18 7.82
C LEU A 138 -1.99 23.71 7.76
N ASN A 139 -0.95 24.31 8.32
CA ASN A 139 -0.77 25.77 8.34
C ASN A 139 -0.17 26.28 7.03
N ASP A 140 0.73 25.51 6.43
CA ASP A 140 1.31 25.80 5.13
C ASP A 140 0.35 25.44 3.99
N GLU A 141 0.01 26.43 3.16
CA GLU A 141 -0.97 26.28 2.07
C GLU A 141 -0.43 25.42 0.91
N GLU A 142 0.87 25.42 0.65
CA GLU A 142 1.47 24.57 -0.38
C GLU A 142 1.42 23.10 0.04
N LEU A 143 1.75 22.82 1.32
CA LEU A 143 1.60 21.51 1.93
C LEU A 143 0.13 21.06 1.97
N LYS A 144 -0.81 21.97 2.23
CA LYS A 144 -2.25 21.68 2.21
C LYS A 144 -2.72 21.23 0.83
N ASN A 145 -2.35 21.96 -0.21
CA ASN A 145 -2.67 21.61 -1.60
C ASN A 145 -2.03 20.27 -1.99
N THR A 146 -0.77 20.06 -1.61
CA THR A 146 -0.06 18.80 -1.86
C THR A 146 -0.71 17.61 -1.15
N CYS A 147 -1.15 17.81 0.10
CA CYS A 147 -1.84 16.81 0.90
C CYS A 147 -3.16 16.38 0.23
N ARG A 148 -3.97 17.35 -0.17
CA ARG A 148 -5.24 17.12 -0.88
C ARG A 148 -4.99 16.37 -2.18
N ALA A 149 -4.08 16.85 -3.03
CA ALA A 149 -3.75 16.21 -4.30
C ALA A 149 -3.26 14.75 -4.15
N ASN A 150 -2.51 14.43 -3.08
CA ASN A 150 -2.13 13.04 -2.78
C ASN A 150 -3.35 12.16 -2.48
N ILE A 151 -4.26 12.64 -1.64
CA ILE A 151 -5.48 11.91 -1.29
C ILE A 151 -6.38 11.76 -2.51
N GLU A 152 -6.52 12.80 -3.34
CA GLU A 152 -7.31 12.76 -4.58
C GLU A 152 -6.75 11.71 -5.56
N ARG A 153 -5.42 11.67 -5.77
CA ARG A 153 -4.78 10.62 -6.60
C ARG A 153 -5.03 9.22 -6.05
N GLN A 154 -4.96 9.04 -4.73
CA GLN A 154 -5.23 7.75 -4.10
C GLN A 154 -6.71 7.37 -4.19
N ALA A 155 -7.62 8.33 -4.09
CA ALA A 155 -9.06 8.13 -4.26
C ALA A 155 -9.38 7.67 -5.68
N VAL A 156 -8.74 8.27 -6.68
CA VAL A 156 -8.82 7.87 -8.09
C VAL A 156 -8.31 6.45 -8.29
N ALA A 157 -7.12 6.12 -7.76
CA ALA A 157 -6.54 4.79 -7.85
C ALA A 157 -7.41 3.68 -7.23
N LEU A 158 -8.20 4.02 -6.20
CA LEU A 158 -9.11 3.10 -5.52
C LEU A 158 -10.55 3.11 -6.07
N GLY A 159 -10.87 3.94 -7.07
CA GLY A 159 -12.24 4.11 -7.57
C GLY A 159 -13.21 4.71 -6.54
N ARG A 160 -12.71 5.45 -5.54
CA ARG A 160 -13.48 6.03 -4.42
C ARG A 160 -13.76 7.52 -4.55
N CYS A 161 -13.72 8.05 -5.78
CA CYS A 161 -13.77 9.48 -6.05
C CYS A 161 -14.94 10.26 -5.43
N ALA A 162 -16.15 9.70 -5.48
CA ALA A 162 -17.34 10.35 -4.93
C ALA A 162 -17.24 10.58 -3.41
N GLU A 163 -16.44 9.77 -2.70
CA GLU A 163 -16.24 9.91 -1.26
C GLU A 163 -15.34 11.11 -0.89
N PHE A 164 -14.52 11.59 -1.84
CA PHE A 164 -13.49 12.60 -1.60
C PHE A 164 -13.74 13.91 -2.35
N ASP A 165 -14.96 14.10 -2.88
CA ASP A 165 -15.36 15.29 -3.67
C ASP A 165 -14.42 15.58 -4.85
N VAL A 166 -13.76 14.54 -5.38
CA VAL A 166 -12.98 14.63 -6.60
C VAL A 166 -13.95 14.80 -7.75
N SER A 167 -13.70 15.76 -8.65
CA SER A 167 -14.60 16.03 -9.76
C SER A 167 -14.89 14.73 -10.52
N ALA A 168 -16.18 14.43 -10.73
CA ALA A 168 -16.61 13.18 -11.38
C ALA A 168 -15.91 12.98 -12.73
N ARG A 169 -15.71 14.08 -13.48
CA ARG A 169 -14.98 14.08 -14.75
C ARG A 169 -13.53 13.61 -14.63
N LEU A 170 -12.75 14.15 -13.69
CA LEU A 170 -11.35 13.74 -13.50
C LEU A 170 -11.23 12.24 -13.16
N CYS A 171 -12.20 11.71 -12.43
CA CYS A 171 -12.23 10.31 -12.05
C CYS A 171 -12.68 9.40 -13.19
N GLU A 172 -13.71 9.78 -13.92
CA GLU A 172 -14.14 9.09 -15.13
C GLU A 172 -12.99 9.04 -16.14
N ASP A 173 -12.31 10.15 -16.37
CA ASP A 173 -11.18 10.24 -17.30
C ASP A 173 -10.01 9.35 -16.85
N THR A 174 -9.67 9.34 -15.56
CA THR A 174 -8.55 8.52 -15.07
C THR A 174 -8.89 7.01 -15.05
N GLU A 175 -10.11 6.64 -14.68
CA GLU A 175 -10.54 5.24 -14.78
C GLU A 175 -10.56 4.76 -16.23
N ALA A 176 -11.04 5.61 -17.14
CA ALA A 176 -11.05 5.31 -18.56
C ALA A 176 -9.62 5.18 -19.11
N TYR A 177 -8.68 6.01 -18.64
CA TYR A 177 -7.27 5.92 -19.00
C TYR A 177 -6.67 4.59 -18.54
N ARG A 178 -6.86 4.24 -17.26
CA ARG A 178 -6.35 2.98 -16.69
C ARG A 178 -6.88 1.78 -17.46
N ARG A 179 -8.18 1.76 -17.78
CA ARG A 179 -8.79 0.68 -18.57
C ARG A 179 -8.24 0.63 -19.98
N ALA A 180 -8.03 1.77 -20.64
CA ALA A 180 -7.43 1.82 -21.97
C ALA A 180 -6.05 1.12 -21.98
N VAL A 181 -5.20 1.46 -21.01
CA VAL A 181 -3.87 0.87 -20.81
C VAL A 181 -3.99 -0.63 -20.52
N GLU A 182 -4.71 -1.02 -19.46
CA GLU A 182 -4.87 -2.43 -19.06
C GLU A 182 -5.47 -3.32 -20.15
N ASP A 183 -6.43 -2.81 -20.92
CA ASP A 183 -7.08 -3.54 -22.00
C ASP A 183 -6.23 -3.53 -23.28
N GLY A 184 -5.12 -2.79 -23.35
CA GLY A 184 -4.35 -2.59 -24.58
C GLY A 184 -5.15 -1.88 -25.68
N ASN A 185 -6.15 -1.08 -25.31
CA ASN A 185 -7.13 -0.51 -26.23
C ASN A 185 -6.75 0.90 -26.66
N LEU A 186 -5.94 0.99 -27.72
CA LEU A 186 -5.47 2.28 -28.27
C LEU A 186 -6.62 3.21 -28.70
N ALA A 187 -7.74 2.65 -29.18
CA ALA A 187 -8.91 3.43 -29.58
C ALA A 187 -9.62 4.09 -28.39
N ALA A 188 -9.49 3.51 -27.18
CA ALA A 188 -10.03 4.14 -25.97
C ALA A 188 -9.27 5.41 -25.58
N CYS A 189 -8.04 5.61 -26.08
CA CYS A 189 -7.30 6.85 -25.85
C CYS A 189 -7.86 8.05 -26.61
N ASP A 190 -8.65 7.84 -27.67
CA ASP A 190 -9.20 8.91 -28.52
C ASP A 190 -10.24 9.80 -27.80
N GLN A 191 -10.73 9.37 -26.63
CA GLN A 191 -11.69 10.15 -25.83
C GLN A 191 -11.02 11.26 -25.00
N PHE A 192 -9.69 11.24 -24.86
CA PHE A 192 -8.95 12.21 -24.07
C PHE A 192 -8.58 13.46 -24.88
N ASP A 193 -8.20 14.53 -24.17
CA ASP A 193 -7.61 15.71 -24.81
C ASP A 193 -6.23 15.39 -25.42
N GLU A 194 -5.66 16.32 -26.19
CA GLU A 194 -4.45 16.09 -26.98
C GLU A 194 -3.26 15.61 -26.12
N ASP A 195 -3.04 16.24 -24.96
CA ASP A 195 -1.94 15.91 -24.05
C ASP A 195 -2.16 14.52 -23.40
N ALA A 196 -3.36 14.25 -22.87
CA ALA A 196 -3.65 12.97 -22.21
C ALA A 196 -3.80 11.81 -23.21
N ARG A 197 -4.22 12.07 -24.45
CA ARG A 197 -4.31 11.07 -25.51
C ARG A 197 -2.93 10.57 -25.93
N GLU A 198 -1.96 11.47 -26.08
CA GLU A 198 -0.58 11.10 -26.42
C GLU A 198 0.04 10.23 -25.31
N ALA A 199 -0.12 10.64 -24.05
CA ALA A 199 0.34 9.85 -22.90
C ALA A 199 -0.33 8.46 -22.84
N CYS A 200 -1.66 8.41 -23.01
CA CYS A 200 -2.40 7.15 -23.01
C CYS A 200 -1.92 6.20 -24.11
N ALA A 201 -1.75 6.71 -25.33
CA ALA A 201 -1.31 5.89 -26.46
C ALA A 201 0.10 5.33 -26.22
N TYR A 202 1.01 6.14 -25.66
CA TYR A 202 2.35 5.70 -25.30
C TYR A 202 2.30 4.57 -24.25
N ASP A 203 1.55 4.74 -23.16
CA ASP A 203 1.46 3.74 -22.09
C ASP A 203 0.82 2.42 -22.58
N VAL A 204 -0.21 2.50 -23.43
CA VAL A 204 -0.82 1.32 -24.07
C VAL A 204 0.20 0.57 -24.93
N GLU A 205 0.92 1.28 -25.80
CA GLU A 205 1.92 0.66 -26.67
C GLU A 205 3.09 0.06 -25.90
N ASP A 206 3.52 0.71 -24.82
CA ASP A 206 4.57 0.20 -23.95
C ASP A 206 4.14 -1.09 -23.26
N GLN A 207 2.92 -1.11 -22.68
CA GLN A 207 2.36 -2.31 -22.08
C GLN A 207 2.29 -3.46 -23.08
N LEU A 208 1.80 -3.23 -24.31
CA LEU A 208 1.68 -4.28 -25.32
C LEU A 208 3.01 -4.92 -25.74
N ARG A 209 4.15 -4.30 -25.43
CA ARG A 209 5.50 -4.82 -25.69
C ARG A 209 6.11 -5.57 -24.51
N THR A 210 5.43 -5.59 -23.36
CA THR A 210 5.89 -6.34 -22.19
C THR A 210 5.71 -7.84 -22.41
N ASP A 211 6.57 -8.61 -21.75
CA ASP A 211 6.55 -10.07 -21.65
C ASP A 211 6.47 -10.35 -20.16
N GLU A 212 5.27 -10.70 -19.70
CA GLU A 212 4.90 -10.69 -18.27
C GLU A 212 5.37 -11.95 -17.53
N ASP A 213 5.47 -13.08 -18.23
CA ASP A 213 5.92 -14.36 -17.67
C ASP A 213 7.32 -14.80 -18.14
N GLY A 214 7.87 -14.12 -19.14
CA GLY A 214 9.22 -14.33 -19.64
C GLY A 214 9.37 -15.52 -20.59
N ASP A 215 8.28 -15.98 -21.22
CA ASP A 215 8.30 -17.11 -22.16
C ASP A 215 8.84 -16.72 -23.55
N GLY A 216 8.90 -15.42 -23.84
CA GLY A 216 9.37 -14.87 -25.11
C GLY A 216 8.28 -14.39 -26.06
N LEU A 217 7.00 -14.43 -25.68
CA LEU A 217 5.90 -13.73 -26.33
C LEU A 217 5.61 -12.40 -25.63
N THR A 218 5.32 -11.37 -26.42
CA THR A 218 4.80 -10.11 -25.88
C THR A 218 3.31 -10.22 -25.59
N LEU A 219 2.79 -9.37 -24.69
CA LEU A 219 1.35 -9.26 -24.42
C LEU A 219 0.50 -9.10 -25.69
N SER A 220 1.02 -8.40 -26.70
CA SER A 220 0.33 -8.25 -28.00
C SER A 220 0.22 -9.59 -28.75
N GLU A 221 1.25 -10.42 -28.71
CA GLU A 221 1.29 -11.73 -29.36
C GLU A 221 0.39 -12.71 -28.61
N GLU A 222 0.48 -12.72 -27.28
CA GLU A 222 -0.36 -13.57 -26.43
C GLU A 222 -1.84 -13.25 -26.56
N ARG A 223 -2.23 -11.96 -26.59
CA ARG A 223 -3.62 -11.57 -26.89
C ARG A 223 -4.09 -12.04 -28.26
N THR A 224 -3.17 -12.15 -29.22
CA THR A 224 -3.49 -12.64 -30.57
C THR A 224 -3.66 -14.16 -30.58
N LEU A 225 -2.86 -14.87 -29.80
CA LEU A 225 -2.91 -16.33 -29.64
C LEU A 225 -4.03 -16.78 -28.69
N GLY A 226 -4.46 -15.91 -27.77
CA GLY A 226 -5.44 -16.21 -26.73
C GLY A 226 -4.84 -16.89 -25.50
N THR A 227 -3.52 -16.82 -25.33
CA THR A 227 -2.76 -17.42 -24.21
C THR A 227 -2.84 -16.58 -22.93
N ASP A 228 -2.49 -17.16 -21.79
CA ASP A 228 -2.44 -16.46 -20.51
C ASP A 228 -1.08 -15.82 -20.29
N ALA A 229 -1.04 -14.49 -20.41
CA ALA A 229 0.11 -13.61 -20.15
C ALA A 229 0.89 -13.78 -18.85
N LYS A 230 0.43 -14.62 -17.94
CA LYS A 230 1.07 -14.88 -16.66
C LYS A 230 1.52 -16.32 -16.51
N ALA A 231 1.43 -17.11 -17.58
CA ALA A 231 1.68 -18.53 -17.59
C ALA A 231 2.47 -18.92 -18.84
N ILE A 232 3.74 -19.25 -18.62
CA ILE A 232 4.70 -19.66 -19.66
C ILE A 232 4.17 -20.77 -20.58
N ASP A 233 3.29 -21.61 -20.05
CA ASP A 233 2.67 -22.76 -20.70
C ASP A 233 1.17 -22.74 -20.34
N THR A 234 0.34 -22.27 -21.27
CA THR A 234 -1.08 -21.99 -21.03
C THR A 234 -1.89 -23.27 -20.83
N ASP A 235 -1.64 -24.30 -21.63
CA ASP A 235 -2.42 -25.54 -21.59
C ASP A 235 -1.80 -26.64 -20.70
N GLN A 236 -0.56 -26.44 -20.26
CA GLN A 236 0.20 -27.26 -19.33
C GLN A 236 0.54 -28.64 -19.88
N ASP A 237 1.05 -28.71 -21.11
CA ASP A 237 1.51 -29.94 -21.74
C ASP A 237 3.04 -30.13 -21.68
N GLY A 238 3.78 -29.08 -21.29
CA GLY A 238 5.23 -29.10 -21.15
C GLY A 238 6.01 -28.31 -22.20
N LEU A 239 5.35 -27.66 -23.17
CA LEU A 239 5.94 -26.66 -24.06
C LEU A 239 5.53 -25.25 -23.64
N SER A 240 6.40 -24.26 -23.81
CA SER A 240 5.95 -22.88 -23.62
C SER A 240 5.09 -22.41 -24.79
N ASP A 241 4.21 -21.44 -24.55
CA ASP A 241 3.34 -20.87 -25.59
C ASP A 241 4.18 -20.33 -26.76
N SER A 242 5.34 -19.73 -26.45
CA SER A 242 6.32 -19.29 -27.44
C SER A 242 6.95 -20.42 -28.27
N GLU A 243 7.24 -21.58 -27.67
CA GLU A 243 7.79 -22.75 -28.34
C GLU A 243 6.79 -23.35 -29.31
N GLU A 244 5.55 -23.49 -28.86
CA GLU A 244 4.43 -23.95 -29.66
C GLU A 244 4.15 -23.02 -30.84
N ALA A 245 4.02 -21.71 -30.58
CA ALA A 245 3.69 -20.74 -31.61
C ALA A 245 4.81 -20.57 -32.66
N ASN A 246 6.09 -20.57 -32.23
CA ASN A 246 7.21 -20.20 -33.10
C ASN A 246 7.99 -21.40 -33.66
N THR A 247 8.15 -22.46 -32.88
CA THR A 247 9.01 -23.60 -33.22
C THR A 247 8.19 -24.78 -33.73
N TYR A 248 7.27 -25.30 -32.93
CA TYR A 248 6.56 -26.55 -33.22
C TYR A 248 5.30 -26.34 -34.05
N ARG A 249 4.78 -25.11 -34.12
CA ARG A 249 3.55 -24.75 -34.85
C ARG A 249 2.32 -25.52 -34.38
N THR A 250 2.30 -25.89 -33.10
CA THR A 250 1.17 -26.46 -32.38
C THR A 250 0.24 -25.36 -31.88
N ASN A 251 -0.87 -25.74 -31.25
CA ASN A 251 -1.85 -24.80 -30.70
C ASN A 251 -1.67 -24.67 -29.17
N PRO A 252 -1.18 -23.53 -28.66
CA PRO A 252 -0.84 -23.35 -27.24
C PRO A 252 -2.02 -23.33 -26.26
N LEU A 253 -3.21 -23.64 -26.75
CA LEU A 253 -4.44 -23.75 -25.98
C LEU A 253 -4.95 -25.19 -25.90
N VAL A 254 -4.25 -26.14 -26.50
CA VAL A 254 -4.67 -27.53 -26.67
C VAL A 254 -3.47 -28.46 -26.50
N ARG A 255 -3.43 -29.14 -25.35
CA ARG A 255 -2.36 -30.08 -24.97
C ARG A 255 -1.95 -31.14 -26.00
N ASP A 256 -2.80 -31.43 -26.98
CA ASP A 256 -2.65 -32.47 -27.99
C ASP A 256 -3.26 -31.90 -29.27
N THR A 257 -2.42 -31.27 -30.09
CA THR A 257 -2.85 -30.46 -31.24
C THR A 257 -3.41 -31.34 -32.36
N ASP A 258 -2.84 -32.52 -32.58
CA ASP A 258 -3.24 -33.42 -33.65
C ASP A 258 -4.35 -34.42 -33.26
N GLY A 259 -4.59 -34.57 -31.95
CA GLY A 259 -5.66 -35.34 -31.36
C GLY A 259 -5.41 -36.85 -31.38
N ASP A 260 -4.15 -37.30 -31.44
CA ASP A 260 -3.80 -38.71 -31.51
C ASP A 260 -3.70 -39.42 -30.13
N GLY A 261 -3.74 -38.62 -29.06
CA GLY A 261 -3.76 -39.07 -27.67
C GLY A 261 -2.44 -38.93 -26.92
N PHE A 262 -1.40 -38.37 -27.53
CA PHE A 262 -0.16 -37.94 -26.88
C PHE A 262 -0.11 -36.41 -26.83
N GLY A 263 0.46 -35.85 -25.75
CA GLY A 263 0.56 -34.38 -25.65
C GLY A 263 1.71 -33.83 -26.47
N ASP A 264 1.61 -32.61 -27.00
CA ASP A 264 2.61 -32.04 -27.91
C ASP A 264 4.00 -32.00 -27.25
N GLY A 265 4.05 -31.60 -25.97
CA GLY A 265 5.26 -31.66 -25.14
C GLY A 265 5.83 -33.07 -24.92
N GLU A 266 4.98 -34.09 -24.73
CA GLU A 266 5.41 -35.49 -24.63
C GLU A 266 6.03 -35.97 -25.94
N GLU A 267 5.42 -35.61 -27.07
CA GLU A 267 5.90 -36.00 -28.39
C GLU A 267 7.25 -35.37 -28.70
N VAL A 268 7.40 -34.06 -28.45
CA VAL A 268 8.67 -33.34 -28.64
C VAL A 268 9.78 -33.92 -27.76
N GLU A 269 9.51 -34.20 -26.47
CA GLU A 269 10.50 -34.81 -25.56
C GLU A 269 10.98 -36.18 -26.08
N ASN A 270 10.10 -36.94 -26.75
CA ASN A 270 10.40 -38.27 -27.28
C ASN A 270 10.82 -38.28 -28.77
N GLY A 271 10.89 -37.12 -29.42
CA GLY A 271 11.30 -36.96 -30.82
C GLY A 271 10.26 -37.41 -31.84
N TYR A 272 8.98 -37.23 -31.53
CA TYR A 272 7.83 -37.39 -32.42
C TYR A 272 7.32 -36.02 -32.90
N ASN A 273 6.53 -36.02 -33.98
CA ASN A 273 6.03 -34.79 -34.60
C ASN A 273 4.68 -34.41 -33.98
N PRO A 274 4.56 -33.28 -33.26
CA PRO A 274 3.32 -32.91 -32.55
C PRO A 274 2.19 -32.38 -33.43
N ASN A 275 2.29 -32.54 -34.75
CA ASN A 275 1.28 -32.11 -35.72
C ASN A 275 0.79 -33.27 -36.61
N GLY A 276 1.10 -34.51 -36.23
CA GLY A 276 0.72 -35.69 -36.99
C GLY A 276 1.80 -36.77 -37.00
N GLU A 277 1.49 -37.87 -37.66
CA GLU A 277 2.37 -39.05 -37.71
C GLU A 277 3.82 -38.75 -38.14
N GLY A 278 4.80 -39.22 -37.36
CA GLY A 278 6.21 -39.22 -37.76
C GLY A 278 7.20 -38.92 -36.64
N ARG A 279 8.48 -38.78 -37.00
CA ARG A 279 9.52 -38.23 -36.11
C ARG A 279 9.76 -36.77 -36.44
N LEU A 280 10.13 -36.00 -35.42
CA LEU A 280 10.56 -34.60 -35.50
C LEU A 280 11.83 -34.44 -36.36
#